data_AF-A0A166QPJ2-F1
#
_entry.id   AF-A0A166QPJ2-F1
#
_cell.length_a   1.000
_cell.length_b   1.000
_cell.length_c   1.000
_cell.angle_alpha   90.00
_cell.angle_beta   90.00
_cell.angle_gamma   90.00
#
_symmetry.space_group_name_H-M   'P 1'
#
loop_
_entity.id
_entity.type
_entity.pdbx_description
1 polymer ?
#
loop_
_entity_poly.entity_id
_entity_poly.type
_entity_poly.pdbx_seq_one_letter_code
_entity_poly.pdbx_strand_id
1 'polypeptide(L)'
;MPAMKEIQVQTVHSIIASIKAAKDKGDTENVQWNWARAYSYADCLQSCEVISREEASKLQDLACVEAQTPEEAAEARELAIALTKFATPSQTSH
;
A
#
# COMPACT_ATOMS: atom_id res chain seq x y z
N MET A 1 -10.34 25.46 -1.04
CA MET A 1 -10.37 24.61 -2.25
C MET A 1 -10.43 23.13 -1.87
N PRO A 2 -11.55 22.60 -1.36
CA PRO A 2 -11.66 21.17 -1.02
C PRO A 2 -11.73 20.24 -2.24
N ALA A 3 -12.28 20.70 -3.38
CA ALA A 3 -12.48 19.86 -4.57
C ALA A 3 -11.20 19.35 -5.26
N MET A 4 -10.08 20.08 -5.19
CA MET A 4 -8.86 19.69 -5.93
C MET A 4 -8.11 18.54 -5.27
N LYS A 5 -7.99 18.58 -3.94
CA LYS A 5 -7.39 17.49 -3.14
C LYS A 5 -8.14 16.19 -3.39
N GLU A 6 -9.47 16.22 -3.32
CA GLU A 6 -10.31 15.04 -3.53
C GLU A 6 -10.10 14.40 -4.91
N ILE A 7 -10.07 15.21 -5.98
CA ILE A 7 -9.81 14.73 -7.34
C ILE A 7 -8.42 14.08 -7.45
N GLN A 8 -7.41 14.69 -6.83
CA GLN A 8 -6.03 14.19 -6.86
C GLN A 8 -5.89 12.86 -6.09
N VAL A 9 -6.49 12.76 -4.89
CA VAL A 9 -6.51 11.52 -4.11
C VAL A 9 -7.31 10.43 -4.82
N GLN A 10 -8.45 10.78 -5.42
CA GLN A 10 -9.26 9.85 -6.21
C GLN A 10 -8.47 9.28 -7.40
N THR A 11 -7.61 10.10 -8.03
CA THR A 11 -6.74 9.63 -9.11
C THR A 11 -5.79 8.52 -8.64
N VAL A 12 -5.19 8.66 -7.45
CA VAL A 12 -4.34 7.61 -6.87
C VAL A 12 -5.14 6.34 -6.62
N HIS A 13 -6.33 6.45 -6.04
CA HIS A 13 -7.22 5.30 -5.85
C HIS A 13 -7.62 4.60 -7.16
N SER A 14 -7.86 5.35 -8.24
CA SER A 14 -8.13 4.77 -9.56
C SER A 14 -6.94 4.01 -10.14
N ILE A 15 -5.71 4.47 -9.88
CA ILE A 15 -4.50 3.72 -10.26
C ILE A 15 -4.41 2.44 -9.43
N ILE A 16 -4.65 2.50 -8.12
CA ILE A 16 -4.66 1.33 -7.23
C ILE A 16 -5.69 0.29 -7.68
N ALA A 17 -6.90 0.72 -8.06
CA ALA A 17 -7.90 -0.19 -8.63
C ALA A 17 -7.41 -0.87 -9.93
N SER A 18 -6.58 -0.18 -10.72
CA SER A 18 -5.98 -0.74 -11.93
C SER A 18 -4.90 -1.79 -11.63
N ILE A 19 -4.19 -1.68 -10.50
CA ILE A 19 -3.26 -2.71 -10.01
C ILE A 19 -4.03 -4.01 -9.78
N LYS A 20 -5.15 -3.94 -9.05
CA LYS A 20 -5.99 -5.11 -8.79
C LYS A 20 -6.50 -5.74 -10.09
N ALA A 21 -7.02 -4.93 -11.02
CA ALA A 21 -7.51 -5.41 -12.30
C ALA A 21 -6.41 -6.05 -13.18
N ALA A 22 -5.17 -5.58 -13.10
CA ALA A 22 -4.02 -6.19 -13.77
C ALA A 22 -3.61 -7.52 -13.09
N LYS A 23 -3.61 -7.55 -11.76
CA LYS A 23 -3.32 -8.75 -10.97
C LYS A 23 -4.32 -9.87 -11.26
N ASP A 24 -5.62 -9.55 -11.31
CA ASP A 24 -6.68 -10.51 -11.63
C ASP A 24 -6.53 -11.12 -13.04
N LYS A 25 -5.79 -10.45 -13.93
CA LYS A 25 -5.45 -10.93 -15.29
C LYS A 25 -4.09 -11.64 -15.36
N GLY A 26 -3.33 -11.68 -14.27
CA GLY A 26 -1.96 -12.19 -14.26
C GLY A 26 -0.95 -11.30 -15.01
N ASP A 27 -1.28 -10.04 -15.25
CA ASP A 27 -0.44 -9.09 -15.97
C ASP A 27 0.55 -8.40 -15.02
N THR A 28 1.65 -9.09 -14.74
CA THR A 28 2.64 -8.68 -13.74
C THR A 28 3.37 -7.38 -14.13
N GLU A 29 3.57 -7.12 -15.42
CA GLU A 29 4.18 -5.88 -15.91
C GLU A 29 3.28 -4.69 -15.58
N ASN A 30 1.98 -4.78 -15.88
CA ASN A 30 1.04 -3.71 -15.56
C ASN A 30 0.80 -3.57 -14.05
N VAL A 31 0.90 -4.65 -13.26
CA VAL A 31 0.90 -4.55 -11.79
C VAL A 31 2.07 -3.69 -11.31
N GLN A 32 3.29 -4.00 -11.73
CA GLN A 32 4.50 -3.27 -11.32
C GLN A 32 4.46 -1.81 -11.77
N TRP A 33 4.06 -1.56 -13.02
CA TRP A 33 3.94 -0.22 -13.57
C TRP A 33 2.93 0.64 -12.80
N ASN A 34 1.73 0.11 -12.57
CA ASN A 34 0.69 0.85 -11.84
C ASN A 34 1.03 1.03 -10.36
N TRP A 35 1.72 0.08 -9.73
CA TRP A 35 2.24 0.24 -8.37
C TRP A 35 3.23 1.40 -8.27
N ALA A 36 4.28 1.42 -9.10
CA ALA A 36 5.27 2.49 -9.10
C ALA A 36 4.64 3.85 -9.35
N ARG A 37 3.63 3.89 -10.23
CA ARG A 37 2.86 5.11 -10.54
C ARG A 37 2.03 5.57 -9.34
N ALA A 38 1.28 4.69 -8.68
CA ALA A 38 0.51 5.03 -7.49
C ALA A 38 1.42 5.57 -6.38
N TYR A 39 2.56 4.91 -6.16
CA TYR A 39 3.55 5.32 -5.17
C TYR A 39 4.09 6.73 -5.44
N SER A 40 4.54 6.97 -6.67
CA SER A 40 5.11 8.26 -7.09
C SER A 40 4.09 9.40 -7.03
N TYR A 41 2.83 9.14 -7.37
CA TYR A 41 1.78 10.15 -7.27
C TYR A 41 1.46 10.49 -5.81
N ALA A 42 1.37 9.50 -4.93
CA ALA A 42 1.16 9.76 -3.50
C ALA A 42 2.30 10.60 -2.89
N ASP A 43 3.55 10.30 -3.26
CA ASP A 43 4.74 11.06 -2.84
C ASP A 43 4.72 12.51 -3.37
N CYS A 44 4.32 12.69 -4.63
CA CYS A 44 4.15 14.01 -5.23
C CYS A 44 3.07 14.83 -4.50
N LEU A 45 1.91 14.23 -4.19
CA LEU A 45 0.86 14.92 -3.43
C LEU A 45 1.31 15.31 -2.02
N GLN A 46 2.14 14.48 -1.40
CA GLN A 46 2.74 14.79 -0.10
C GLN A 46 3.74 15.95 -0.19
N SER A 47 4.65 15.89 -1.18
CA SER A 47 5.66 16.93 -1.42
C SER A 47 5.04 18.28 -1.77
N CYS A 48 3.89 18.27 -2.45
CA CYS A 48 3.10 19.46 -2.77
C CYS A 48 2.18 19.91 -1.63
N GLU A 49 2.27 19.30 -0.44
CA GLU A 49 1.44 19.61 0.74
C GLU A 49 -0.08 19.46 0.51
N VAL A 50 -0.49 18.71 -0.52
CA VAL A 50 -1.90 18.42 -0.81
C VAL A 50 -2.46 17.42 0.22
N ILE A 51 -1.65 16.45 0.60
CA ILE A 51 -1.96 15.44 1.62
C ILE A 51 -0.84 15.37 2.65
N SER A 52 -1.19 14.91 3.85
CA SER A 52 -0.21 14.63 4.90
C SER A 52 0.69 13.45 4.55
N ARG A 53 1.83 13.35 5.23
CA ARG A 53 2.71 12.18 5.15
C ARG A 53 2.00 10.87 5.51
N GLU A 54 1.08 10.92 6.47
CA GLU A 54 0.30 9.75 6.90
C GLU A 54 -0.68 9.30 5.80
N GLU A 55 -1.37 10.25 5.16
CA GLU A 55 -2.26 9.95 4.02
C GLU A 55 -1.48 9.35 2.84
N ALA A 56 -0.29 9.89 2.54
CA ALA A 56 0.57 9.35 1.48
C ALA A 56 1.05 7.93 1.80
N SER A 57 1.50 7.69 3.04
CA SER A 57 1.89 6.35 3.51
C SER A 57 0.75 5.35 3.35
N LYS A 58 -0.48 5.72 3.75
CA LYS A 58 -1.66 4.86 3.60
C LYS A 58 -1.95 4.49 2.14
N LEU A 59 -1.78 5.44 1.21
CA LEU A 59 -1.96 5.17 -0.22
C LEU A 59 -0.86 4.27 -0.79
N GLN A 60 0.40 4.47 -0.35
CA GLN A 60 1.54 3.65 -0.74
C GLN A 60 1.40 2.21 -0.21
N ASP A 61 1.00 2.05 1.05
CA ASP A 61 0.74 0.75 1.68
C ASP A 61 -0.39 0.02 0.96
N LEU A 62 -1.48 0.73 0.63
CA LEU A 62 -2.60 0.15 -0.12
C LEU A 62 -2.16 -0.31 -1.52
N ALA A 63 -1.37 0.49 -2.23
CA ALA A 63 -0.82 0.10 -3.53
C ALA A 63 0.07 -1.14 -3.42
N CYS A 64 0.90 -1.23 -2.37
CA CYS A 64 1.76 -2.38 -2.10
C CYS A 64 0.94 -3.65 -1.86
N VAL A 65 -0.07 -3.59 -1.00
CA VAL A 65 -0.96 -4.73 -0.71
C VAL A 65 -1.68 -5.20 -1.97
N GLU A 66 -2.15 -4.28 -2.81
CA GLU A 66 -2.81 -4.64 -4.07
C GLU A 66 -1.84 -5.25 -5.10
N ALA A 67 -0.56 -4.87 -5.06
CA ALA A 67 0.46 -5.40 -5.96
C ALA A 67 0.99 -6.79 -5.55
N GLN A 68 0.86 -7.17 -4.27
CA GLN A 68 1.30 -8.47 -3.79
C GLN A 68 0.49 -9.62 -4.41
N THR A 69 1.23 -10.66 -4.78
CA THR A 69 0.66 -11.97 -5.12
C THR A 69 0.12 -12.65 -3.86
N PRO A 70 -0.80 -13.63 -4.01
CA PRO A 70 -1.29 -14.41 -2.86
C PRO A 70 -0.17 -15.12 -2.08
N GLU A 71 0.90 -15.52 -2.76
CA GLU A 71 2.08 -16.17 -2.17
C GLU A 71 2.88 -15.19 -1.32
N GLU A 72 3.23 -14.02 -1.86
CA GLU A 72 3.94 -12.97 -1.11
C GLU A 72 3.11 -12.46 0.09
N ALA A 73 1.79 -12.35 -0.08
CA ALA A 73 0.89 -11.97 1.00
C ALA A 73 0.80 -13.05 2.09
N ALA A 74 0.93 -14.33 1.74
CA ALA A 74 0.99 -15.44 2.69
C ALA A 74 2.31 -15.41 3.47
N GLU A 75 3.45 -15.24 2.79
CA GLU A 75 4.76 -15.12 3.42
C GLU A 75 4.85 -13.93 4.38
N ALA A 76 4.33 -12.76 3.98
CA ALA A 76 4.28 -11.57 4.83
C ALA A 76 3.43 -11.82 6.10
N ARG A 77 2.32 -12.56 5.98
CA ARG A 77 1.49 -12.97 7.12
C ARG A 77 2.21 -13.93 8.05
N GLU A 78 2.91 -14.93 7.53
CA GLU A 78 3.68 -15.86 8.34
C GLU A 78 4.80 -15.16 9.10
N LEU A 79 5.50 -14.23 8.46
CA LEU A 79 6.52 -13.39 9.11
C LEU A 79 5.92 -12.53 10.22
N ALA A 80 4.77 -11.89 9.98
CA ALA A 80 4.08 -11.09 10.99
C ALA A 80 3.64 -11.93 12.21
N ILE A 81 3.14 -13.15 11.98
CA ILE A 81 2.80 -14.10 13.04
C ILE A 81 4.05 -14.50 13.83
N ALA A 82 5.16 -14.79 13.16
CA ALA A 82 6.42 -15.13 13.81
C ALA A 82 6.91 -13.98 14.71
N LEU A 83 6.98 -12.75 14.19
CA LEU A 83 7.40 -11.57 14.95
C LEU A 83 6.51 -11.31 16.18
N THR A 84 5.20 -11.51 16.06
CA THR A 84 4.27 -11.33 17.18
C THR A 84 4.47 -12.38 18.28
N LYS A 85 4.78 -13.64 17.91
CA LYS A 85 5.09 -14.70 18.88
C LYS A 85 6.34 -14.39 19.70
N PHE A 86 7.37 -13.79 19.09
CA PHE A 86 8.60 -13.39 19.78
C PHE A 86 8.46 -12.12 20.65
N ALA A 87 7.41 -11.32 20.43
CA ALA A 87 7.18 -10.07 21.17
C ALA A 87 6.44 -10.26 22.51
N THR A 88 6.04 -11.48 22.88
CA THR A 88 5.39 -11.74 24.17
C THR A 88 6.47 -11.87 25.26
N PRO A 89 6.62 -10.93 26.21
CA PRO A 89 7.51 -11.15 27.34
C PRO A 89 6.86 -12.20 28.24
N SER A 90 7.53 -13.32 28.45
CA SER A 90 7.24 -14.20 29.58
C SER A 90 7.26 -13.35 30.84
N GLN A 91 6.09 -13.13 31.45
CA GLN A 91 6.02 -12.65 32.82
C GLN A 91 6.69 -13.72 33.70
N THR A 92 7.94 -13.44 34.09
CA THR A 92 8.63 -14.17 35.15
C THR A 92 7.90 -13.83 36.45
N SER A 93 7.10 -14.77 36.93
CA SER A 93 6.55 -14.73 38.30
C SER A 93 7.71 -14.67 39.31
N HIS A 94 7.68 -13.68 40.20
CA HIS A 94 8.43 -13.67 41.45
C HIS A 94 7.47 -13.44 42.60
#